data_AF-A0A1I9GA42-F1
#
_entry.id   AF-A0A1I9GA42-F1
#
_cell.length_a   1.000
_cell.length_b   1.000
_cell.length_c   1.000
_cell.angle_alpha   90.00
_cell.angle_beta   90.00
_cell.angle_gamma   90.00
#
_symmetry.space_group_name_H-M   'P 1'
#
loop_
_entity.id
_entity.type
_entity.pdbx_description
1 polymer ?
#
loop_
_entity_poly.entity_id
_entity_poly.type
_entity_poly.pdbx_seq_one_letter_code
_entity_poly.pdbx_strand_id
1 'polypeptide(L)'
;ACCASCDLKPLLELSKHEHTVCQSAGRLFVDGETWQLAPCTSCTCRVGNVLCRVVECPPIACPIPIFDERNQCCPKCPEETKSSVSIPEVTLSNIVNVVCTDNNYVVHVAGSSWRTDECTSCKCVAIDGDAKIECFEEKCRQLTDCRGIPLTIKGRCCPVCSDVLSSGAVCS
;
A
#
# COMPACT_ATOMS: atom_id res chain seq x y z
N ALA A 1 34.86 -15.51 35.65
CA ALA A 1 33.57 -14.93 36.04
C ALA A 1 33.65 -13.43 35.82
N CYS A 2 32.83 -12.87 34.92
CA CYS A 2 32.73 -11.43 34.76
C CYS A 2 31.43 -10.94 35.38
N CYS A 3 31.52 -9.88 36.18
CA CYS A 3 30.46 -8.89 36.36
C CYS A 3 31.15 -7.54 36.58
N ALA A 4 31.00 -6.60 35.65
CA ALA A 4 31.19 -5.18 35.94
C ALA A 4 29.83 -4.64 36.37
N SER A 5 29.73 -4.27 37.65
CA SER A 5 28.52 -3.72 38.26
C SER A 5 28.07 -2.47 37.52
N CYS A 6 26.78 -2.38 37.15
CA CYS A 6 26.19 -1.14 36.68
C CYS A 6 25.58 -0.39 37.87
N ASP A 7 26.26 0.69 38.28
CA ASP A 7 25.79 1.59 39.35
C ASP A 7 24.65 2.46 38.81
N LEU A 8 23.42 2.17 39.25
CA LEU A 8 22.23 2.93 38.87
C LEU A 8 22.12 4.16 39.78
N LYS A 9 22.61 5.31 39.31
CA LYS A 9 22.41 6.59 40.01
C LYS A 9 21.08 7.22 39.60
N PRO A 10 20.17 7.53 40.55
CA PRO A 10 18.93 8.25 40.24
C PRO A 10 19.24 9.75 40.22
N LEU A 11 19.04 10.41 39.08
CA LEU A 11 19.06 11.88 39.02
C LEU A 11 17.65 12.37 38.71
N LEU A 12 16.98 12.78 39.81
CA LEU A 12 15.80 13.61 39.79
C LEU A 12 16.21 15.03 39.32
N GLU A 13 15.53 15.52 38.29
CA GLU A 13 15.30 16.94 37.92
C GLU A 13 16.50 17.88 37.65
N LEU A 14 16.83 18.06 36.36
CA LEU A 14 17.19 19.37 35.81
C LEU A 14 16.75 19.47 34.34
N SER A 15 15.90 20.45 34.04
CA SER A 15 15.27 20.74 32.75
C SER A 15 16.19 20.63 31.54
N LYS A 16 15.76 19.94 30.48
CA LYS A 16 16.26 20.20 29.12
C LYS A 16 15.29 19.68 28.06
N HIS A 17 14.88 20.56 27.15
CA HIS A 17 14.28 20.21 25.87
C HIS A 17 15.36 19.55 24.99
N GLU A 18 15.84 18.37 25.37
CA GLU A 18 17.01 17.74 24.75
C GLU A 18 16.79 16.23 24.64
N HIS A 19 16.55 15.81 23.39
CA HIS A 19 16.36 14.44 22.92
C HIS A 19 15.02 13.77 23.25
N THR A 20 13.91 14.39 22.85
CA THR A 20 12.67 13.62 22.67
C THR A 20 12.80 12.76 21.41
N VAL A 21 13.21 11.51 21.62
CA VAL A 21 13.40 10.51 20.56
C VAL A 21 12.18 9.61 20.46
N CYS A 22 11.88 9.16 19.24
CA CYS A 22 10.85 8.17 18.97
C CYS A 22 11.48 6.82 18.68
N GLN A 23 10.86 5.74 19.12
CA GLN A 23 11.31 4.39 18.80
C GLN A 23 10.33 3.71 17.82
N SER A 24 10.82 3.21 16.69
CA SER A 24 10.02 2.38 15.78
C SER A 24 10.87 1.27 15.15
N ALA A 25 10.33 0.05 15.10
CA ALA A 25 11.01 -1.14 14.57
C ALA A 25 12.46 -1.35 15.09
N GLY A 26 12.71 -1.04 16.36
CA GLY A 26 14.04 -1.17 16.98
C GLY A 26 15.03 -0.03 16.65
N ARG A 27 14.62 0.98 15.88
CA ARG A 27 15.39 2.19 15.58
C ARG A 27 14.90 3.38 16.39
N LEU A 28 15.83 4.28 16.73
CA LEU A 28 15.58 5.55 17.38
C LEU A 28 15.60 6.68 16.34
N PHE A 29 14.64 7.59 16.44
CA PHE A 29 14.44 8.73 15.55
C PHE A 29 14.43 10.00 16.36
N VAL A 30 15.09 11.05 15.89
CA VAL A 30 15.09 12.35 16.57
C VAL A 30 13.86 13.17 16.24
N ASP A 31 13.54 14.15 17.06
CA ASP A 31 12.44 15.10 16.79
C ASP A 31 12.60 15.73 15.39
N GLY A 32 11.51 15.72 14.61
CA GLY A 32 11.48 16.18 13.22
C GLY A 32 11.91 15.14 12.18
N GLU A 33 12.52 14.02 12.60
CA GLU A 33 12.96 12.99 11.67
C GLU A 33 11.78 12.26 11.04
N THR A 34 11.84 12.04 9.73
CA THR A 34 10.80 11.35 8.96
C THR A 34 11.39 10.13 8.27
N TRP A 35 10.70 9.00 8.34
CA TRP A 35 11.12 7.75 7.74
C TRP A 35 9.97 7.03 7.04
N GLN A 36 10.34 6.18 6.07
CA GLN A 36 9.41 5.35 5.34
C GLN A 36 9.26 4.01 6.09
N LEU A 37 8.10 3.79 6.72
CA LEU A 37 7.79 2.54 7.44
C LEU A 37 7.32 1.45 6.48
N ALA A 38 6.56 1.82 5.44
CA ALA A 38 6.11 0.96 4.36
C ALA A 38 5.99 1.78 3.06
N PRO A 39 5.85 1.18 1.87
CA PRO A 39 5.80 1.93 0.61
C PRO A 39 4.79 3.09 0.58
N CYS A 40 3.64 2.91 1.25
CA CYS A 40 2.61 3.96 1.41
C CYS A 40 2.51 4.56 2.81
N THR A 41 3.42 4.23 3.73
CA THR A 41 3.38 4.71 5.11
C THR A 41 4.66 5.44 5.44
N SER A 42 4.56 6.75 5.66
CA SER A 42 5.65 7.56 6.19
C SER A 42 5.33 7.99 7.61
N CYS A 43 6.32 8.04 8.48
CA CYS A 43 6.16 8.44 9.88
C CYS A 43 7.13 9.56 10.22
N THR A 44 6.71 10.47 11.09
CA THR A 44 7.51 11.59 11.58
C THR A 44 7.54 11.55 13.10
N CYS A 45 8.73 11.72 13.68
CA CYS A 45 8.87 11.88 15.12
C CYS A 45 8.57 13.33 15.51
N ARG A 46 7.65 13.54 16.44
CA ARG A 46 7.33 14.87 16.96
C ARG A 46 7.13 14.82 18.46
N VAL A 47 8.03 15.46 19.20
CA VAL A 47 8.08 15.54 20.66
C VAL A 47 7.89 14.15 21.27
N GLY A 48 8.67 13.17 20.80
CA GLY A 48 8.63 11.78 21.30
C GLY A 48 7.46 10.94 20.82
N ASN A 49 6.56 11.50 20.00
CA ASN A 49 5.43 10.78 19.43
C ASN A 49 5.71 10.44 17.96
N VAL A 50 5.39 9.19 17.58
CA VAL A 50 5.43 8.77 16.18
C VAL A 50 4.11 9.13 15.51
N LEU A 51 4.14 10.01 14.51
CA LEU A 51 2.98 10.38 13.70
C LEU A 51 3.12 9.75 12.31
N CYS A 52 2.28 8.77 11.99
CA CYS A 52 2.30 8.11 10.69
C CYS A 52 1.18 8.61 9.77
N ARG A 53 1.55 8.84 8.51
CA ARG A 53 0.63 9.11 7.40
C ARG A 53 0.61 7.90 6.46
N VAL A 54 -0.60 7.42 6.19
CA VAL A 54 -0.85 6.36 5.20
C VAL A 54 -1.42 7.00 3.94
N VAL A 55 -0.90 6.61 2.79
CA VAL A 55 -1.43 6.97 1.47
C VAL A 55 -2.35 5.85 1.01
N GLU A 56 -3.62 6.19 0.78
CA GLU A 56 -4.59 5.28 0.17
C GLU A 56 -4.46 5.35 -1.36
N CYS A 57 -4.22 4.21 -1.99
CA CYS A 57 -4.13 4.14 -3.45
C CYS A 57 -5.52 3.93 -4.07
N PRO A 58 -5.80 4.57 -5.21
CA PRO A 58 -7.02 4.31 -5.95
C PRO A 58 -7.10 2.83 -6.37
N PRO A 59 -8.29 2.23 -6.40
CA PRO A 59 -8.46 0.88 -6.90
C PRO A 59 -8.08 0.84 -8.39
N ILE A 60 -7.35 -0.20 -8.76
CA ILE A 60 -6.99 -0.49 -10.14
C ILE A 60 -7.42 -1.91 -10.48
N ALA A 61 -7.93 -2.11 -11.69
CA ALA A 61 -8.29 -3.43 -12.22
C ALA A 61 -7.52 -3.66 -13.54
N CYS A 62 -6.40 -4.36 -13.46
CA CYS A 62 -5.63 -4.81 -14.60
C CYS A 62 -4.88 -6.11 -14.27
N PRO A 63 -4.57 -6.95 -15.27
CA PRO A 63 -3.99 -8.27 -15.06
C PRO A 63 -2.58 -8.24 -14.49
N ILE A 64 -1.81 -7.16 -14.70
CA ILE A 64 -0.44 -7.02 -14.24
C ILE A 64 -0.23 -5.59 -13.70
N PRO A 65 -0.43 -5.34 -12.39
CA PRO A 65 -0.10 -4.06 -11.79
C PRO A 65 1.43 -3.87 -11.72
N ILE A 66 1.92 -2.70 -12.15
CA ILE A 66 3.33 -2.32 -12.10
C ILE A 66 3.56 -1.21 -11.07
N PHE A 67 4.63 -1.32 -10.28
CA PHE A 67 5.02 -0.29 -9.34
C PHE A 67 6.13 0.58 -9.95
N ASP A 68 6.01 1.89 -9.79
CA ASP A 68 7.01 2.84 -10.27
C ASP A 68 8.29 2.71 -9.42
N GLU A 69 9.46 2.62 -10.05
CA GLU A 69 10.76 2.45 -9.37
C GLU A 69 11.02 3.55 -8.33
N ARG A 70 10.52 4.77 -8.58
CA ARG A 70 10.69 5.94 -7.70
C ARG A 70 9.60 6.13 -6.65
N ASN A 71 8.40 5.59 -6.88
CA ASN A 71 7.19 5.88 -6.07
C ASN A 71 6.40 4.58 -5.78
N GLN A 72 7.10 3.56 -5.27
CA GLN A 72 6.64 2.19 -4.95
C GLN A 72 5.36 2.08 -4.10
N CYS A 73 4.74 3.20 -3.69
CA CYS A 73 3.47 3.23 -2.99
C CYS A 73 2.32 2.69 -3.85
N CYS A 74 1.99 3.35 -4.97
CA CYS A 74 0.78 3.02 -5.72
C CYS A 74 1.08 2.30 -7.03
N PRO A 75 0.41 1.16 -7.28
CA PRO A 75 0.54 0.47 -8.54
C PRO A 75 -0.16 1.25 -9.65
N LYS A 76 0.36 1.13 -10.85
CA LYS A 76 -0.23 1.61 -12.10
C LYS A 76 -0.47 0.42 -13.00
N CYS A 77 -1.40 0.56 -13.94
CA CYS A 77 -1.48 -0.39 -15.03
C CYS A 77 -0.41 -0.04 -16.06
N PRO A 78 0.29 -1.02 -16.66
CA PRO A 78 1.09 -0.77 -17.84
C PRO A 78 0.18 -0.11 -18.88
N GLU A 79 0.63 0.99 -19.48
CA GLU A 79 -0.05 1.56 -20.63
C GLU A 79 0.02 0.54 -21.76
N GLU A 80 -0.98 -0.33 -21.83
CA GLU A 80 -1.36 -0.92 -23.11
C GLU A 80 -1.77 0.25 -23.98
N THR A 81 -0.99 0.49 -25.04
CA THR A 81 -1.25 1.46 -26.10
C THR A 81 -2.64 1.28 -26.68
N LYS A 82 -3.64 1.87 -26.04
CA LYS A 82 -4.94 2.17 -26.62
C LYS A 82 -5.22 3.63 -26.33
N SER A 83 -4.75 4.42 -27.29
CA SER A 83 -5.23 5.72 -27.72
C SER A 83 -5.91 6.56 -26.64
N SER A 84 -5.26 7.65 -26.30
CA SER A 84 -5.93 8.91 -25.99
C SER A 84 -7.16 9.10 -26.88
N VAL A 85 -8.33 8.71 -26.38
CA VAL A 85 -9.59 9.22 -26.91
C VAL A 85 -9.62 10.66 -26.41
N SER A 86 -9.16 11.57 -27.26
CA SER A 86 -9.55 12.98 -27.19
C SER A 86 -11.06 13.00 -27.13
N ILE A 87 -11.61 13.29 -25.94
CA ILE A 87 -13.04 13.55 -25.72
C ILE A 87 -13.37 14.79 -26.57
N PRO A 88 -14.10 14.67 -27.70
CA PRO A 88 -14.76 15.84 -28.25
C PRO A 88 -15.97 16.12 -27.34
N GLU A 89 -16.33 17.39 -27.27
CA GLU A 89 -17.35 17.97 -26.41
C GLU A 89 -18.59 17.08 -26.17
N VAL A 90 -18.96 17.00 -24.89
CA VAL A 90 -20.20 16.42 -24.39
C VAL A 90 -21.39 17.12 -25.05
N THR A 91 -21.95 16.54 -26.11
CA THR A 91 -23.34 16.83 -26.50
C THR A 91 -24.27 15.99 -25.64
N LEU A 92 -24.93 16.67 -24.72
CA LEU A 92 -25.96 16.17 -23.82
C LEU A 92 -27.21 15.69 -24.58
N SER A 93 -27.14 14.51 -25.20
CA SER A 93 -28.31 13.79 -25.72
C SER A 93 -27.94 12.33 -25.98
N ASN A 94 -28.51 11.42 -25.17
CA ASN A 94 -28.33 9.96 -25.14
C ASN A 94 -27.19 9.45 -24.23
N ILE A 95 -27.26 9.84 -22.96
CA ILE A 95 -26.57 9.13 -21.88
C ILE A 95 -27.24 7.75 -21.72
N VAL A 96 -26.75 6.74 -22.44
CA VAL A 96 -26.83 5.38 -21.89
C VAL A 96 -25.83 5.39 -20.74
N ASN A 97 -26.31 5.68 -19.53
CA ASN A 97 -25.52 5.45 -18.33
C ASN A 97 -25.33 3.95 -18.23
N VAL A 98 -24.28 3.44 -18.87
CA VAL A 98 -23.91 2.04 -18.78
C VAL A 98 -23.44 1.82 -17.35
N VAL A 99 -24.25 1.06 -16.62
CA VAL A 99 -24.15 0.88 -15.19
C VAL A 99 -24.13 -0.60 -14.89
N CYS A 100 -23.14 -1.01 -14.12
CA CYS A 100 -23.01 -2.35 -13.62
C CYS A 100 -23.59 -2.43 -12.22
N THR A 101 -24.32 -3.51 -11.91
CA THR A 101 -24.78 -3.79 -10.55
C THR A 101 -24.08 -5.06 -10.06
N ASP A 102 -23.36 -4.97 -8.95
CA ASP A 102 -22.66 -6.12 -8.39
C ASP A 102 -23.57 -7.03 -7.55
N ASN A 103 -23.03 -8.15 -7.05
CA ASN A 103 -23.76 -9.13 -6.24
C ASN A 103 -24.25 -8.58 -4.90
N ASN A 104 -23.73 -7.43 -4.45
CA ASN A 104 -24.16 -6.73 -3.24
C ASN A 104 -25.16 -5.61 -3.56
N TYR A 105 -25.68 -5.57 -4.79
CA TYR A 105 -26.61 -4.53 -5.28
C TYR A 105 -26.00 -3.12 -5.30
N VAL A 106 -24.66 -3.02 -5.34
CA VAL A 106 -23.99 -1.73 -5.49
C VAL A 106 -23.90 -1.37 -6.96
N VAL A 107 -24.21 -0.11 -7.23
CA VAL A 107 -24.30 0.47 -8.57
C VAL A 107 -22.96 1.11 -8.93
N HIS A 108 -22.39 0.69 -10.05
CA HIS A 108 -21.06 1.07 -10.54
C HIS A 108 -21.17 1.67 -11.94
N VAL A 109 -20.54 2.82 -12.16
CA VAL A 109 -20.51 3.48 -13.48
C VAL A 109 -19.48 2.85 -14.40
N ALA A 110 -19.73 2.85 -15.72
CA ALA A 110 -18.74 2.38 -16.69
C ALA A 110 -17.38 3.08 -16.51
N GLY A 111 -16.33 2.28 -16.45
CA GLY A 111 -14.96 2.72 -16.15
C GLY A 111 -14.56 2.57 -14.68
N SER A 112 -15.51 2.41 -13.74
CA SER A 112 -15.17 2.20 -12.32
C SER A 112 -14.56 0.82 -12.10
N SER A 113 -13.74 0.71 -11.05
CA SER A 113 -13.17 -0.55 -10.59
C SER A 113 -13.28 -0.67 -9.07
N TRP A 114 -13.49 -1.88 -8.58
CA TRP A 114 -13.69 -2.19 -7.17
C TRP A 114 -13.10 -3.56 -6.84
N ARG A 115 -12.88 -3.80 -5.55
CA ARG A 115 -12.44 -5.10 -5.04
C ARG A 115 -13.62 -5.84 -4.44
N THR A 116 -13.75 -7.12 -4.77
CA THR A 116 -14.74 -8.00 -4.14
C THR A 116 -14.13 -8.72 -2.95
N ASP A 117 -12.84 -9.01 -2.99
CA ASP A 117 -12.08 -9.66 -1.93
C ASP A 117 -10.57 -9.31 -2.03
N GLU A 118 -9.73 -10.01 -1.26
CA GLU A 118 -8.29 -9.75 -1.20
C GLU A 118 -7.58 -10.03 -2.55
N CYS A 119 -8.14 -10.87 -3.42
CA CYS A 119 -7.55 -11.32 -4.70
C CYS A 119 -8.36 -11.00 -5.95
N THR A 120 -9.66 -10.71 -5.84
CA THR A 120 -10.52 -10.43 -7.00
C THR A 120 -10.86 -8.94 -7.08
N SER A 121 -10.55 -8.37 -8.25
CA SER A 121 -10.87 -6.99 -8.61
C SER A 121 -11.73 -6.97 -9.86
N CYS A 122 -12.80 -6.19 -9.85
CA CYS A 122 -13.75 -6.08 -10.95
C CYS A 122 -13.74 -4.67 -11.56
N LYS A 123 -14.09 -4.59 -12.84
CA LYS A 123 -14.28 -3.34 -13.58
C LYS A 123 -15.61 -3.36 -14.30
N CYS A 124 -16.31 -2.22 -14.28
CA CYS A 124 -17.48 -2.02 -15.12
C CYS A 124 -17.02 -1.54 -16.50
N VAL A 125 -17.35 -2.30 -17.55
CA VAL A 125 -17.01 -1.95 -18.93
C VAL A 125 -18.28 -1.84 -19.77
N ALA A 126 -18.29 -0.86 -20.68
CA ALA A 126 -19.31 -0.72 -21.70
C ALA A 126 -18.80 -1.38 -22.97
N ILE A 127 -19.42 -2.50 -23.37
CA ILE A 127 -19.07 -3.22 -24.60
C ILE A 127 -20.30 -3.15 -25.50
N ASP A 128 -20.17 -2.50 -26.66
CA ASP A 128 -21.25 -2.36 -27.65
C ASP A 128 -22.57 -1.75 -27.10
N GLY A 129 -22.48 -0.96 -26.03
CA GLY A 129 -23.62 -0.31 -25.37
C GLY A 129 -24.22 -1.10 -24.21
N ASP A 130 -23.77 -2.35 -23.99
CA ASP A 130 -24.17 -3.18 -22.86
C ASP A 130 -23.22 -3.03 -21.66
N ALA A 131 -23.78 -3.08 -20.46
CA ALA A 131 -23.03 -3.07 -19.21
C ALA A 131 -22.51 -4.48 -18.90
N LYS A 132 -21.19 -4.65 -18.85
CA LYS A 132 -20.56 -5.91 -18.47
C LYS A 132 -19.60 -5.71 -17.31
N ILE A 133 -19.69 -6.58 -16.31
CA ILE A 133 -18.71 -6.67 -15.23
C ILE A 133 -17.61 -7.63 -15.65
N GLU A 134 -16.37 -7.16 -15.66
CA GLU A 134 -15.19 -8.00 -15.87
C GLU A 134 -14.36 -8.07 -14.60
N CYS A 135 -14.28 -9.27 -14.02
CA CYS A 135 -13.52 -9.54 -12.81
C CYS A 135 -12.23 -10.29 -13.14
N PHE A 136 -11.17 -9.91 -12.43
CA PHE A 136 -9.83 -10.45 -12.56
C PHE A 136 -9.40 -10.99 -11.20
N GLU A 137 -9.02 -12.26 -11.17
CA GLU A 137 -8.46 -12.91 -9.99
C GLU A 137 -6.92 -12.88 -10.10
N GLU A 138 -6.28 -12.24 -9.13
CA GLU A 138 -4.82 -12.16 -9.04
C GLU A 138 -4.25 -13.55 -8.70
N LYS A 139 -3.49 -14.13 -9.62
CA LYS A 139 -2.80 -15.41 -9.39
C LYS A 139 -1.42 -15.15 -8.79
N CYS A 140 -1.21 -15.64 -7.57
CA CYS A 140 0.07 -15.48 -6.90
C CYS A 140 1.16 -16.35 -7.50
N ARG A 141 2.34 -15.76 -7.69
CA ARG A 141 3.55 -16.52 -8.03
C ARG A 141 3.92 -17.40 -6.84
N GLN A 142 4.14 -18.69 -7.11
CA GLN A 142 4.61 -19.62 -6.09
C GLN A 142 5.99 -19.17 -5.59
N LEU A 143 6.11 -18.89 -4.29
CA LEU A 143 7.36 -18.50 -3.65
C LEU A 143 8.23 -19.74 -3.38
N THR A 144 8.76 -20.36 -4.44
CA THR A 144 9.67 -21.51 -4.34
C THR A 144 11.08 -21.16 -3.84
N ASP A 145 11.44 -19.87 -3.84
CA ASP A 145 12.78 -19.37 -3.44
C ASP A 145 12.72 -18.47 -2.18
N CYS A 146 11.70 -18.63 -1.34
CA CYS A 146 11.62 -17.92 -0.07
C CYS A 146 12.50 -18.62 0.97
N ARG A 147 13.54 -17.95 1.47
CA ARG A 147 14.40 -18.46 2.56
C ARG A 147 13.78 -18.22 3.94
N GLY A 148 12.84 -17.29 4.03
CA GLY A 148 12.10 -16.92 5.23
C GLY A 148 10.68 -17.48 5.24
N ILE A 149 9.81 -16.86 6.04
CA ILE A 149 8.42 -17.29 6.20
C ILE A 149 7.54 -16.52 5.21
N PRO A 150 6.64 -17.17 4.45
CA PRO A 150 5.63 -16.45 3.68
C PRO A 150 4.62 -15.80 4.63
N LEU A 151 4.49 -14.48 4.53
CA LEU A 151 3.59 -13.68 5.36
C LEU A 151 2.42 -13.19 4.51
N THR A 152 1.21 -13.54 4.93
CA THR A 152 -0.03 -12.99 4.37
C THR A 152 -0.39 -11.71 5.10
N ILE A 153 -0.28 -10.57 4.41
CA ILE A 153 -0.61 -9.26 4.96
C ILE A 153 -2.08 -8.98 4.67
N LYS A 154 -2.84 -8.56 5.68
CA LYS A 154 -4.26 -8.21 5.54
C LYS A 154 -4.46 -7.17 4.44
N GLY A 155 -5.34 -7.46 3.47
CA GLY A 155 -5.62 -6.60 2.34
C GLY A 155 -4.69 -6.79 1.12
N ARG A 156 -3.76 -7.75 1.16
CA ARG A 156 -2.98 -8.19 -0.01
C ARG A 156 -3.40 -9.60 -0.43
N CYS A 157 -3.54 -9.81 -1.73
CA CYS A 157 -3.78 -11.14 -2.29
C CYS A 157 -2.59 -12.08 -2.02
N CYS A 158 -1.39 -11.63 -2.40
CA CYS A 158 -0.23 -12.51 -2.44
C CYS A 158 0.65 -12.44 -1.20
N PRO A 159 1.12 -13.61 -0.71
CA PRO A 159 2.04 -13.67 0.41
C PRO A 159 3.38 -13.06 0.03
N VAL A 160 4.01 -12.37 0.98
CA VAL A 160 5.35 -11.80 0.81
C VAL A 160 6.35 -12.60 1.64
N CYS A 161 7.55 -12.83 1.10
CA CYS A 161 8.59 -13.51 1.86
C CYS A 161 9.14 -12.60 2.96
N SER A 162 9.28 -13.13 4.17
CA SER A 162 9.85 -12.39 5.30
C SER A 162 11.27 -11.89 5.06
N ASP A 163 12.03 -12.50 4.14
CA ASP A 163 13.41 -12.07 3.84
C ASP A 163 13.47 -10.67 3.24
N VAL A 164 12.43 -10.26 2.51
CA VAL A 164 12.32 -8.91 1.92
C VAL A 164 12.11 -7.87 3.01
N LEU A 165 11.46 -8.25 4.11
CA LEU A 165 11.25 -7.41 5.30
C LEU A 165 12.46 -7.43 6.25
N SER A 166 13.28 -8.48 6.21
CA SER A 166 14.47 -8.68 7.04
C SER A 166 15.78 -8.20 6.40
N SER A 167 15.72 -7.34 5.37
CA SER A 167 16.91 -6.70 4.78
C SER A 167 17.68 -5.79 5.76
N GLY A 168 17.26 -5.71 7.03
CA GLY A 168 18.01 -5.15 8.14
C GLY A 168 18.36 -6.22 9.17
N ALA A 169 19.66 -6.56 9.23
CA ALA A 169 20.38 -7.26 10.29
C ALA A 169 20.44 -8.80 10.24
N VAL A 170 21.51 -9.29 9.62
CA VAL A 170 22.26 -10.47 10.11
C VAL A 170 23.01 -10.01 11.37
N CYS A 171 22.78 -10.64 12.52
CA CYS A 171 23.66 -10.50 13.67
C CYS A 171 24.69 -11.64 13.65
N SER A 172 25.97 -11.25 13.74
CA SER A 172 27.12 -12.10 14.01
C SER A 172 27.18 -12.49 15.49
#